data_AF-A0A1F4TVI9-F1
#
_entry.id   AF-A0A1F4TVI9-F1
#
_cell.length_a   1.000
_cell.length_b   1.000
_cell.length_c   1.000
_cell.angle_alpha   90.00
_cell.angle_beta   90.00
_cell.angle_gamma   90.00
#
_symmetry.space_group_name_H-M   'P 1'
#
loop_
_entity.id
_entity.type
_entity.pdbx_description
1 polymer ?
#
loop_
_entity_poly.entity_id
_entity_poly.type
_entity_poly.pdbx_seq_one_letter_code
_entity_poly.pdbx_strand_id
1 'polypeptide(L)'
;MLAEAFVGKKNKLQPLVFLSPVFYPNKLGLQGEKTAVGNVVAHGPGITFIKTYPGSSWLKDTLLALAGSKIKKIVFLGTCGAINPDYLIGEVVTPDENAFDLPRISCFSFDSLLDETKSRLKQLWRQKYDVVDLELTAFLQAAKAAGIVSQVLLLIQDQPLTKPFYRPLKAADKQALDMGIQRLFQLCRQICQTSRVNTLTRLKTR
;
A
#
# COMPACT_ATOMS: atom_id res chain seq x y z
N MET A 1 -21.29 1.59 -14.73
CA MET A 1 -20.34 1.70 -15.84
C MET A 1 -19.00 2.32 -15.41
N LEU A 2 -18.93 3.58 -14.95
CA LEU A 2 -17.64 4.23 -14.64
C LEU A 2 -16.78 3.47 -13.61
N ALA A 3 -17.37 3.03 -12.50
CA ALA A 3 -16.62 2.33 -11.47
C ALA A 3 -16.04 0.97 -11.96
N GLU A 4 -16.74 0.27 -12.85
CA GLU A 4 -16.23 -0.99 -13.41
C GLU A 4 -15.06 -0.79 -14.37
N ALA A 5 -14.94 0.41 -14.95
CA ALA A 5 -13.76 0.78 -15.74
C ALA A 5 -12.48 0.79 -14.89
N PHE A 6 -12.59 1.11 -13.59
CA PHE A 6 -11.47 1.13 -12.65
C PHE A 6 -11.17 -0.22 -12.02
N VAL A 7 -12.20 -0.97 -11.63
CA VAL A 7 -12.04 -2.14 -10.74
C VAL A 7 -12.56 -3.45 -11.35
N GLY A 8 -12.99 -3.43 -12.61
CA GLY A 8 -13.61 -4.56 -13.28
C GLY A 8 -15.02 -4.85 -12.74
N LYS A 9 -15.47 -6.11 -12.86
CA LYS A 9 -16.83 -6.51 -12.47
C LYS A 9 -17.02 -6.40 -10.96
N LYS A 10 -17.87 -5.47 -10.51
CA LYS A 10 -18.08 -5.19 -9.06
C LYS A 10 -18.55 -6.40 -8.26
N ASN A 11 -19.34 -7.28 -8.87
CA ASN A 11 -19.84 -8.49 -8.20
C ASN A 11 -18.72 -9.49 -7.83
N LYS A 12 -17.59 -9.46 -8.54
CA LYS A 12 -16.41 -10.32 -8.28
C LYS A 12 -15.49 -9.82 -7.18
N LEU A 13 -15.58 -8.55 -6.78
CA LEU A 13 -14.77 -7.98 -5.70
C LEU A 13 -14.88 -8.84 -4.44
N GLN A 14 -13.88 -8.81 -3.57
CA GLN A 14 -13.89 -9.58 -2.33
C GLN A 14 -13.90 -8.64 -1.12
N PRO A 15 -14.33 -9.10 0.07
CA PRO A 15 -14.40 -8.24 1.25
C PRO A 15 -13.05 -7.63 1.67
N LEU A 16 -11.94 -8.33 1.40
CA LEU A 16 -10.59 -7.84 1.62
C LEU A 16 -9.93 -7.46 0.28
N VAL A 17 -9.42 -6.23 0.21
CA VAL A 17 -8.70 -5.73 -0.96
C VAL A 17 -7.28 -5.37 -0.61
N PHE A 18 -6.31 -5.78 -1.43
CA PHE A 18 -4.98 -5.19 -1.47
C PHE A 18 -4.93 -4.19 -2.62
N LEU A 19 -4.49 -2.97 -2.34
CA LEU A 19 -4.38 -1.89 -3.31
C LEU A 19 -2.93 -1.42 -3.37
N SER A 20 -2.32 -1.39 -4.56
CA SER A 20 -0.92 -1.03 -4.70
C SER A 20 -0.64 -0.21 -5.97
N PRO A 21 0.09 0.91 -5.87
CA PRO A 21 0.63 1.61 -7.03
C PRO A 21 1.97 1.01 -7.50
N VAL A 22 2.58 0.08 -6.76
CA VAL A 22 3.93 -0.43 -7.03
C VAL A 22 3.96 -1.93 -7.28
N PHE A 23 3.30 -2.72 -6.43
CA PHE A 23 3.40 -4.16 -6.44
C PHE A 23 2.30 -4.85 -7.25
N TYR A 24 2.65 -5.98 -7.85
CA TYR A 24 1.76 -6.76 -8.72
C TYR A 24 1.16 -7.99 -8.03
N PRO A 25 -0.05 -8.42 -8.46
CA PRO A 25 -0.77 -9.54 -7.86
C PRO A 25 -0.05 -10.90 -7.97
N ASN A 26 0.86 -11.06 -8.94
CA ASN A 26 1.61 -12.31 -9.13
C ASN A 26 2.50 -12.66 -7.92
N LYS A 27 2.89 -11.68 -7.10
CA LYS A 27 3.61 -11.92 -5.83
C LYS A 27 2.76 -12.68 -4.80
N LEU A 28 1.44 -12.69 -4.95
CA LEU A 28 0.50 -13.52 -4.20
C LEU A 28 0.06 -14.78 -4.96
N GLY A 29 0.65 -15.07 -6.13
CA GLY A 29 0.23 -16.17 -6.99
C GLY A 29 -1.12 -15.92 -7.69
N LEU A 30 -1.56 -14.67 -7.78
CA LEU A 30 -2.80 -14.31 -8.46
C LEU A 30 -2.53 -13.85 -9.90
N GLN A 31 -3.41 -14.25 -10.81
CA GLN A 31 -3.40 -13.78 -12.20
C GLN A 31 -4.29 -12.55 -12.33
N GLY A 32 -3.71 -11.46 -12.83
CA GLY A 32 -4.41 -10.19 -12.99
C GLY A 32 -4.92 -9.96 -14.41
N GLU A 33 -6.04 -9.27 -14.51
CA GLU A 33 -6.66 -8.81 -15.75
C GLU A 33 -6.63 -7.28 -15.80
N LYS A 34 -6.36 -6.69 -16.97
CA LYS A 34 -6.40 -5.23 -17.13
C LYS A 34 -7.84 -4.74 -17.21
N THR A 35 -8.14 -3.65 -16.52
CA THR A 35 -9.41 -2.93 -16.63
C THR A 35 -9.37 -1.94 -17.80
N ALA A 36 -10.50 -1.29 -18.08
CA ALA A 36 -10.61 -0.32 -19.17
C ALA A 36 -9.69 0.90 -18.97
N VAL A 37 -9.37 1.27 -17.73
CA VAL A 37 -8.43 2.35 -17.42
C VAL A 37 -7.00 1.87 -17.18
N GLY A 38 -6.73 0.58 -17.38
CA GLY A 38 -5.39 0.00 -17.30
C GLY A 38 -4.92 -0.46 -15.92
N ASN A 39 -5.76 -0.36 -14.87
CA ASN A 39 -5.49 -1.03 -13.60
C ASN A 39 -5.40 -2.55 -13.83
N VAL A 40 -4.62 -3.26 -13.01
CA VAL A 40 -4.60 -4.72 -13.02
C VAL A 40 -5.37 -5.23 -11.81
N VAL A 41 -6.46 -5.97 -12.05
CA VAL A 41 -7.31 -6.53 -11.00
C VAL A 41 -7.17 -8.04 -11.02
N ALA A 42 -6.89 -8.63 -9.86
CA ALA A 42 -6.81 -10.07 -9.68
C ALA A 42 -7.73 -10.51 -8.54
N HIS A 43 -8.42 -11.63 -8.73
CA HIS A 43 -9.29 -12.20 -7.70
C HIS A 43 -8.71 -13.51 -7.19
N GLY A 44 -8.75 -13.70 -5.88
CA GLY A 44 -8.41 -14.96 -5.22
C GLY A 44 -9.45 -15.32 -4.15
N PRO A 45 -9.35 -16.49 -3.51
CA PRO A 45 -10.30 -16.90 -2.50
C PRO A 45 -10.34 -15.92 -1.31
N GLY A 46 -11.40 -15.11 -1.24
CA GLY A 46 -11.63 -14.09 -0.20
C GLY A 46 -10.83 -12.81 -0.35
N ILE A 47 -10.06 -12.62 -1.43
CA ILE A 47 -9.25 -11.43 -1.67
C ILE A 47 -9.38 -10.88 -3.09
N THR A 48 -9.26 -9.56 -3.23
CA THR A 48 -9.02 -8.91 -4.52
C THR A 48 -7.75 -8.10 -4.41
N PHE A 49 -6.90 -8.17 -5.43
CA PHE A 49 -5.72 -7.34 -5.55
C PHE A 49 -5.94 -6.35 -6.69
N ILE A 50 -5.64 -5.08 -6.46
CA ILE A 50 -5.76 -4.02 -7.46
C ILE A 50 -4.41 -3.31 -7.54
N LYS A 51 -3.74 -3.47 -8.67
CA LYS A 51 -2.59 -2.64 -9.06
C LYS A 51 -3.13 -1.41 -9.78
N THR A 52 -2.86 -0.23 -9.23
CA THR A 52 -3.13 1.05 -9.91
C THR A 52 -1.88 1.56 -10.60
N TYR A 53 -1.99 2.58 -11.45
CA TYR A 53 -0.85 3.42 -11.77
C TYR A 53 -0.38 4.20 -10.53
N PRO A 54 0.90 4.59 -10.46
CA PRO A 54 1.38 5.55 -9.46
C PRO A 54 0.68 6.91 -9.64
N GLY A 55 0.62 7.68 -8.57
CA GLY A 55 -0.03 8.98 -8.53
C GLY A 55 -1.33 9.01 -7.71
N SER A 56 -1.48 10.08 -6.95
CA SER A 56 -2.58 10.29 -6.01
C SER A 56 -3.96 10.27 -6.68
N SER A 57 -4.12 10.86 -7.87
CA SER A 57 -5.40 10.90 -8.59
C SER A 57 -5.93 9.51 -8.96
N TRP A 58 -5.07 8.65 -9.52
CA TRP A 58 -5.44 7.28 -9.88
C TRP A 58 -5.91 6.47 -8.67
N LEU A 59 -5.23 6.67 -7.55
CA LEU A 59 -5.55 5.99 -6.31
C LEU A 59 -6.88 6.46 -5.73
N LYS A 60 -7.12 7.79 -5.72
CA LYS A 60 -8.39 8.39 -5.27
C LYS A 60 -9.56 7.88 -6.10
N ASP A 61 -9.47 7.95 -7.43
CA ASP A 61 -10.55 7.53 -8.32
C ASP A 61 -10.84 6.03 -8.18
N THR A 62 -9.79 5.21 -8.05
CA THR A 62 -9.95 3.78 -7.80
C THR A 62 -10.69 3.52 -6.49
N LEU A 63 -10.32 4.21 -5.39
CA LEU A 63 -10.99 4.06 -4.09
C LEU A 63 -12.44 4.54 -4.12
N LEU A 64 -12.72 5.67 -4.77
CA LEU A 64 -14.08 6.17 -4.93
C LEU A 64 -14.92 5.21 -5.78
N ALA A 65 -14.34 4.56 -6.79
CA ALA A 65 -15.02 3.52 -7.56
C ALA A 65 -15.42 2.30 -6.70
N LEU A 66 -14.69 2.05 -5.61
CA LEU A 66 -14.99 0.99 -4.63
C LEU A 66 -16.06 1.36 -3.60
N ALA A 67 -16.44 2.64 -3.51
CA ALA A 67 -17.49 3.10 -2.60
C ALA A 67 -18.81 2.36 -2.86
N GLY A 68 -19.53 2.05 -1.78
CA GLY A 68 -20.80 1.32 -1.81
C GLY A 68 -20.69 -0.16 -2.24
N SER A 69 -19.47 -0.70 -2.38
CA SER A 69 -19.27 -2.13 -2.65
C SER A 69 -19.31 -2.96 -1.36
N LYS A 70 -19.21 -4.29 -1.51
CA LYS A 70 -19.15 -5.22 -0.37
C LYS A 70 -17.79 -5.27 0.34
N ILE A 71 -16.82 -4.44 -0.09
CA ILE A 71 -15.50 -4.36 0.53
C ILE A 71 -15.66 -3.88 1.97
N LYS A 72 -14.94 -4.56 2.87
CA LYS A 72 -14.94 -4.26 4.30
C LYS A 72 -13.60 -3.70 4.76
N LYS A 73 -12.52 -4.13 4.12
CA LYS A 73 -11.17 -3.70 4.45
C LYS A 73 -10.33 -3.56 3.18
N ILE A 74 -9.55 -2.50 3.14
CA ILE A 74 -8.52 -2.29 2.12
C ILE A 74 -7.15 -2.13 2.78
N VAL A 75 -6.15 -2.80 2.23
CA VAL A 75 -4.77 -2.74 2.68
C VAL A 75 -3.95 -2.08 1.56
N PHE A 76 -3.43 -0.90 1.84
CA PHE A 76 -2.50 -0.22 0.95
C PHE A 76 -1.12 -0.85 1.05
N LEU A 77 -0.54 -1.18 -0.11
CA LEU A 77 0.81 -1.70 -0.22
C LEU A 77 1.63 -0.68 -1.03
N GLY A 78 2.40 0.15 -0.34
CA GLY A 78 3.21 1.21 -0.92
C GLY A 78 4.69 1.04 -0.68
N THR A 79 5.47 1.98 -1.21
CA THR A 79 6.87 2.18 -0.90
C THR A 79 7.07 3.57 -0.35
N CYS A 80 8.09 3.77 0.48
CA CYS A 80 8.47 5.08 0.99
C CYS A 80 10.00 5.24 1.06
N GLY A 81 10.43 6.49 1.13
CA GLY A 81 11.82 6.86 1.38
C GLY A 81 12.04 7.22 2.84
N ALA A 82 13.02 6.61 3.50
CA ALA A 82 13.34 6.90 4.89
C ALA A 82 14.19 8.17 5.00
N ILE A 83 13.68 9.17 5.72
CA ILE A 83 14.41 10.39 6.06
C ILE A 83 14.98 10.35 7.48
N ASN A 84 14.37 9.55 8.35
CA ASN A 84 14.93 9.18 9.64
C ASN A 84 15.92 8.01 9.45
N PRO A 85 17.21 8.17 9.85
CA PRO A 85 18.26 7.17 9.62
C PRO A 85 18.08 5.87 10.41
N ASP A 86 17.21 5.85 11.42
CA ASP A 86 16.92 4.65 12.21
C ASP A 86 16.16 3.58 11.41
N TYR A 87 15.59 3.96 10.25
CA TYR A 87 14.89 3.05 9.36
C TYR A 87 15.71 2.70 8.13
N LEU A 88 15.71 1.41 7.78
CA LEU A 88 16.60 0.84 6.79
C LEU A 88 15.85 0.35 5.54
N ILE A 89 16.54 0.38 4.40
CA ILE A 89 16.03 -0.18 3.14
C ILE A 89 15.67 -1.66 3.35
N GLY A 90 14.49 -2.06 2.90
CA GLY A 90 13.95 -3.41 3.07
C GLY A 90 13.05 -3.59 4.29
N GLU A 91 12.99 -2.63 5.22
CA GLU A 91 12.06 -2.71 6.33
C GLU A 91 10.62 -2.47 5.87
N VAL A 92 9.68 -3.16 6.54
CA VAL A 92 8.24 -2.91 6.38
C VAL A 92 7.78 -2.11 7.58
N VAL A 93 7.16 -0.96 7.33
CA VAL A 93 6.69 -0.01 8.34
C VAL A 93 5.22 0.33 8.12
N THR A 94 4.59 0.94 9.11
CA THR A 94 3.18 1.32 9.04
C THR A 94 2.88 2.57 9.86
N PRO A 95 1.97 3.45 9.42
CA PRO A 95 1.42 4.51 10.26
C PRO A 95 0.36 3.99 11.25
N ASP A 96 -0.13 2.75 11.07
CA ASP A 96 -1.20 2.17 11.89
C ASP A 96 -0.69 1.74 13.27
N GLU A 97 -1.52 1.94 14.30
CA GLU A 97 -1.16 1.55 15.66
C GLU A 97 -1.20 0.02 15.84
N ASN A 98 -0.13 -0.54 16.45
CA ASN A 98 0.00 -1.94 16.83
C ASN A 98 -0.27 -2.97 15.70
N ALA A 99 -0.03 -2.57 14.44
CA ALA A 99 -0.23 -3.46 13.30
C ALA A 99 0.97 -4.41 13.13
N PHE A 100 0.78 -5.71 13.38
CA PHE A 100 1.73 -6.79 13.10
C PHE A 100 3.12 -6.62 13.77
N ASP A 101 3.17 -6.02 14.96
CA ASP A 101 4.42 -5.67 15.66
C ASP A 101 5.40 -4.87 14.78
N LEU A 102 4.88 -4.11 13.81
CA LEU A 102 5.68 -3.28 12.94
C LEU A 102 6.02 -1.94 13.60
N PRO A 103 7.15 -1.33 13.25
CA PRO A 103 7.46 0.02 13.66
C PRO A 103 6.37 0.99 13.18
N ARG A 104 5.81 1.75 14.14
CA ARG A 104 4.94 2.89 13.84
C ARG A 104 5.80 4.01 13.27
N ILE A 105 5.35 4.58 12.15
CA ILE A 105 6.01 5.73 11.52
C ILE A 105 5.08 6.92 11.36
N SER A 106 5.69 8.08 11.23
CA SER A 106 5.07 9.28 10.68
C SER A 106 5.49 9.46 9.22
N CYS A 107 4.53 9.74 8.35
CA CYS A 107 4.77 9.86 6.90
C CYS A 107 4.31 11.22 6.38
N PHE A 108 5.11 11.83 5.51
CA PHE A 108 4.74 13.00 4.73
C PHE A 108 4.61 12.62 3.25
N SER A 109 3.45 12.87 2.64
CA SER A 109 3.25 12.66 1.21
C SER A 109 3.58 13.94 0.43
N PHE A 110 4.47 13.85 -0.55
CA PHE A 110 4.67 14.90 -1.55
C PHE A 110 3.66 14.75 -2.69
N ASP A 111 3.32 15.86 -3.34
CA ASP A 111 2.54 15.84 -4.58
C ASP A 111 3.43 15.56 -5.81
N SER A 112 4.73 15.82 -5.70
CA SER A 112 5.71 15.67 -6.78
C SER A 112 7.07 15.21 -6.25
N LEU A 113 7.73 14.33 -7.00
CA LEU A 113 9.14 13.96 -6.76
C LEU A 113 10.09 15.17 -6.82
N LEU A 114 9.71 16.24 -7.55
CA LEU A 114 10.52 17.45 -7.65
C LEU A 114 10.56 18.25 -6.34
N ASP A 115 9.57 18.05 -5.46
CA ASP A 115 9.52 18.70 -4.16
C ASP A 115 10.44 18.03 -3.13
N GLU A 116 10.98 16.86 -3.47
CA GLU A 116 11.89 16.06 -2.66
C GLU A 116 13.32 16.64 -2.62
N THR A 117 13.43 17.92 -2.27
CA THR A 117 14.70 18.61 -2.16
C THR A 117 15.40 18.31 -0.84
N LYS A 118 16.74 18.31 -0.82
CA LYS A 118 17.52 18.07 0.41
C LYS A 118 17.17 19.01 1.56
N SER A 119 16.91 20.29 1.28
CA SER A 119 16.51 21.27 2.30
C SER A 119 15.14 20.91 2.89
N ARG A 120 14.19 20.53 2.03
CA ARG A 120 12.85 20.14 2.43
C ARG A 120 12.86 18.84 3.24
N LEU A 121 13.60 17.82 2.81
CA LEU A 121 13.74 16.56 3.55
C LEU A 121 14.35 16.78 4.95
N LYS A 122 15.40 17.61 5.05
CA LYS A 122 15.98 17.98 6.36
C LYS A 122 14.99 18.73 7.24
N GLN A 123 14.13 19.58 6.66
CA GLN A 123 13.06 20.25 7.39
C GLN A 123 12.02 19.26 7.91
N LEU A 124 11.55 18.33 7.08
CA LEU A 124 10.57 17.30 7.47
C LEU A 124 11.13 16.41 8.58
N TRP A 125 12.41 16.02 8.50
CA TRP A 125 13.04 15.23 9.57
C TRP A 125 13.09 16.00 10.90
N ARG A 126 13.39 17.31 10.88
CA ARG A 126 13.31 18.16 12.08
C ARG A 126 11.88 18.28 12.62
N GLN A 127 10.88 18.19 11.75
CA GLN A 127 9.45 18.13 12.10
C GLN A 127 9.01 16.73 12.57
N LYS A 128 9.96 15.81 12.78
CA LYS A 128 9.73 14.46 13.29
C LYS A 128 8.97 13.54 12.32
N TYR A 129 9.03 13.82 11.02
CA TYR A 129 8.63 12.84 10.01
C TYR A 129 9.72 11.77 9.85
N ASP A 130 9.30 10.50 9.75
CA ASP A 130 10.19 9.35 9.61
C ASP A 130 10.45 8.99 8.16
N VAL A 131 9.38 9.04 7.35
CA VAL A 131 9.40 8.63 5.95
C VAL A 131 8.64 9.63 5.07
N VAL A 132 8.92 9.57 3.76
CA VAL A 132 8.21 10.33 2.74
C VAL A 132 7.67 9.41 1.64
N ASP A 133 6.54 9.77 1.05
CA ASP A 133 5.94 9.03 -0.06
C ASP A 133 5.18 9.98 -1.02
N LEU A 134 4.40 9.45 -1.95
CA LEU A 134 3.61 10.24 -2.91
C LEU A 134 2.10 10.02 -2.83
N GLU A 135 1.62 8.99 -2.13
CA GLU A 135 0.22 8.55 -2.26
C GLU A 135 -0.53 8.32 -0.95
N LEU A 136 0.15 8.17 0.19
CA LEU A 136 -0.46 7.73 1.45
C LEU A 136 -1.56 8.68 1.93
N THR A 137 -1.29 9.99 1.90
CA THR A 137 -2.29 10.99 2.34
C THR A 137 -3.53 10.91 1.46
N ALA A 138 -3.34 10.77 0.14
CA ALA A 138 -4.43 10.63 -0.82
C ALA A 138 -5.22 9.33 -0.61
N PHE A 139 -4.52 8.21 -0.35
CA PHE A 139 -5.11 6.93 0.01
C PHE A 139 -6.02 7.05 1.22
N LEU A 140 -5.49 7.56 2.34
CA LEU A 140 -6.22 7.64 3.60
C LEU A 140 -7.46 8.54 3.48
N GLN A 141 -7.33 9.69 2.81
CA GLN A 141 -8.44 10.59 2.56
C GLN A 141 -9.54 9.92 1.72
N ALA A 142 -9.18 9.25 0.63
CA ALA A 142 -10.16 8.60 -0.25
C ALA A 142 -10.78 7.35 0.37
N ALA A 143 -10.01 6.56 1.14
CA ALA A 143 -10.55 5.42 1.87
C ALA A 143 -11.58 5.87 2.92
N LYS A 144 -11.27 6.95 3.66
CA LYS A 144 -12.21 7.60 4.59
C LYS A 144 -13.47 8.09 3.87
N ALA A 145 -13.31 8.80 2.75
CA ALA A 145 -14.44 9.31 1.95
C ALA A 145 -15.32 8.18 1.38
N ALA A 146 -14.72 7.04 1.03
CA ALA A 146 -15.43 5.85 0.55
C ALA A 146 -16.08 5.04 1.68
N GLY A 147 -15.84 5.37 2.96
CA GLY A 147 -16.34 4.63 4.11
C GLY A 147 -15.73 3.23 4.26
N ILE A 148 -14.50 3.03 3.79
CA ILE A 148 -13.80 1.74 3.80
C ILE A 148 -12.74 1.74 4.90
N VAL A 149 -12.71 0.69 5.74
CA VAL A 149 -11.65 0.51 6.73
C VAL A 149 -10.33 0.29 6.01
N SER A 150 -9.34 1.16 6.27
CA SER A 150 -8.02 1.08 5.68
C SER A 150 -6.98 0.52 6.65
N GLN A 151 -5.98 -0.13 6.09
CA GLN A 151 -4.69 -0.45 6.73
C GLN A 151 -3.58 -0.15 5.71
N VAL A 152 -2.38 0.12 6.20
CA VAL A 152 -1.23 0.57 5.40
C VAL A 152 -0.01 -0.27 5.74
N LEU A 153 0.65 -0.78 4.71
CA LEU A 153 1.99 -1.36 4.80
C LEU A 153 2.88 -0.66 3.78
N LEU A 154 4.00 -0.11 4.25
CA LEU A 154 4.99 0.56 3.40
C LEU A 154 6.31 -0.20 3.46
N LEU A 155 6.92 -0.40 2.30
CA LEU A 155 8.28 -0.91 2.19
C LEU A 155 9.26 0.25 2.01
N ILE A 156 10.30 0.30 2.84
CA ILE A 156 11.35 1.31 2.68
C ILE A 156 12.21 0.92 1.48
N GLN A 157 12.12 1.73 0.43
CA GLN A 157 12.80 1.45 -0.84
C GLN A 157 14.16 2.15 -0.93
N ASP A 158 14.27 3.34 -0.34
CA ASP A 158 15.44 4.18 -0.44
C ASP A 158 15.60 5.08 0.80
N GLN A 159 16.71 5.82 0.84
CA GLN A 159 16.98 6.83 1.87
C GLN A 159 17.31 8.14 1.16
N PRO A 160 16.33 9.00 0.84
CA PRO A 160 16.51 10.17 -0.03
C PRO A 160 17.72 11.07 0.26
N LEU A 161 18.09 11.21 1.54
CA LEU A 161 19.22 12.02 1.96
C LEU A 161 20.60 11.40 1.66
N THR A 162 20.70 10.07 1.61
CA THR A 162 21.98 9.34 1.56
C THR A 162 22.06 8.34 0.39
N LYS A 163 20.98 7.60 0.13
CA LYS A 163 20.81 6.58 -0.90
C LYS A 163 19.48 6.80 -1.65
N PRO A 164 19.34 7.87 -2.44
CA PRO A 164 18.10 8.15 -3.16
C PRO A 164 17.82 7.14 -4.27
N PHE A 165 16.54 6.89 -4.57
CA PHE A 165 16.09 5.85 -5.51
C PHE A 165 16.66 5.96 -6.93
N TYR A 166 17.00 7.17 -7.39
CA TYR A 166 17.54 7.40 -8.75
C TYR A 166 19.03 7.04 -8.87
N ARG A 167 19.68 6.64 -7.77
CA ARG A 167 21.05 6.13 -7.79
C ARG A 167 21.05 4.60 -7.74
N PRO A 168 22.03 3.94 -8.39
CA PRO A 168 22.16 2.50 -8.31
C PRO A 168 22.29 2.03 -6.87
N LEU A 169 21.42 1.09 -6.46
CA LEU A 169 21.52 0.42 -5.17
C LEU A 169 22.73 -0.53 -5.12
N LYS A 170 23.39 -0.60 -3.97
CA LYS A 170 24.43 -1.60 -3.70
C LYS A 170 23.79 -2.99 -3.61
N ALA A 171 24.59 -4.04 -3.78
CA ALA A 171 24.11 -5.43 -3.73
C ALA A 171 23.40 -5.75 -2.40
N ALA A 172 23.95 -5.29 -1.26
CA ALA A 172 23.34 -5.47 0.05
C ALA A 172 21.96 -4.78 0.16
N ASP A 173 21.81 -3.57 -0.36
CA ASP A 173 20.53 -2.85 -0.33
C ASP A 173 19.48 -3.54 -1.23
N LYS A 174 19.89 -4.08 -2.39
CA LYS A 174 19.00 -4.88 -3.26
C LYS A 174 18.52 -6.15 -2.56
N GLN A 175 19.44 -6.87 -1.91
CA GLN A 175 19.10 -8.07 -1.14
C GLN A 175 18.15 -7.74 0.01
N ALA A 176 18.38 -6.65 0.73
CA ALA A 176 17.49 -6.18 1.79
C ALA A 176 16.09 -5.86 1.25
N LEU A 177 16.01 -5.17 0.10
CA LEU A 177 14.74 -4.87 -0.56
C LEU A 177 13.98 -6.15 -0.96
N ASP A 178 14.68 -7.16 -1.52
CA ASP A 178 14.07 -8.43 -1.89
C ASP A 178 13.50 -9.17 -0.67
N MET A 179 14.24 -9.20 0.44
CA MET A 179 13.76 -9.76 1.71
C MET A 179 12.56 -8.98 2.24
N GLY A 180 12.58 -7.65 2.14
CA GLY A 180 11.48 -6.77 2.52
C GLY A 180 10.21 -7.04 1.72
N ILE A 181 10.33 -7.23 0.40
CA ILE A 181 9.21 -7.64 -0.46
C ILE A 181 8.65 -8.99 0.00
N GLN A 182 9.51 -9.98 0.28
CA GLN A 182 9.04 -11.28 0.78
C GLN A 182 8.29 -11.12 2.11
N ARG A 183 8.81 -10.32 3.04
CA ARG A 183 8.18 -10.03 4.33
C ARG A 183 6.83 -9.33 4.16
N LEU A 184 6.74 -8.32 3.30
CA LEU A 184 5.49 -7.61 2.98
C LEU A 184 4.41 -8.58 2.51
N PHE A 185 4.76 -9.50 1.61
CA PHE A 185 3.80 -10.48 1.09
C PHE A 185 3.49 -11.60 2.08
N GLN A 186 4.40 -11.92 3.00
CA GLN A 186 4.10 -12.79 4.14
C GLN A 186 3.04 -12.15 5.05
N LEU A 187 3.17 -10.85 5.37
CA LEU A 187 2.16 -10.09 6.14
C LEU A 187 0.81 -10.07 5.42
N CYS A 188 0.80 -9.89 4.10
CA CYS A 188 -0.43 -9.99 3.31
C CYS A 188 -1.12 -11.35 3.50
N ARG A 189 -0.37 -12.45 3.47
CA ARG A 189 -0.92 -13.80 3.72
C ARG A 189 -1.48 -13.94 5.14
N GLN A 190 -0.80 -13.38 6.14
CA GLN A 190 -1.30 -13.36 7.52
C GLN A 190 -2.61 -12.58 7.66
N ILE A 191 -2.73 -11.41 7.00
CA ILE A 191 -3.98 -10.63 6.93
C ILE A 191 -5.12 -11.44 6.31
N CYS A 192 -4.82 -12.21 5.25
CA CYS A 192 -5.82 -13.09 4.61
C CYS A 192 -6.34 -14.15 5.59
N GLN A 193 -5.45 -14.77 6.37
CA GLN A 193 -5.79 -15.83 7.31
C GLN A 193 -6.65 -15.30 8.47
N THR A 194 -6.25 -14.18 9.09
CA THR A 194 -7.01 -13.58 10.21
C THR A 194 -8.39 -13.10 9.79
N SER A 195 -8.53 -12.58 8.57
CA SER A 195 -9.82 -12.14 8.01
C SER A 195 -10.81 -13.31 7.80
N ARG A 196 -10.31 -14.51 7.47
CA ARG A 196 -11.15 -15.72 7.34
C ARG A 196 -11.65 -16.22 8.69
N VAL A 197 -10.76 -16.27 9.70
CA VAL A 197 -11.11 -16.73 11.05
C VAL A 197 -12.24 -15.87 11.63
N ASN A 198 -12.12 -14.54 11.55
CA ASN A 198 -13.14 -13.61 12.10
C ASN A 198 -14.52 -13.75 11.43
N THR A 199 -14.56 -14.21 10.18
CA THR A 199 -15.83 -14.44 9.46
C THR A 199 -16.50 -15.73 9.93
N LEU A 200 -15.72 -16.79 10.17
CA LEU A 200 -16.24 -18.08 10.66
C LEU A 200 -16.75 -17.98 12.10
N THR A 201 -16.07 -17.23 12.98
CA THR A 201 -16.51 -17.08 14.38
C THR A 201 -17.84 -16.34 14.47
N ARG A 202 -18.06 -15.31 13.65
CA ARG A 202 -19.32 -14.54 13.61
C ARG A 202 -20.51 -15.32 13.05
N LEU A 203 -20.26 -16.33 12.22
CA LEU A 203 -21.30 -17.22 11.70
C LEU A 203 -21.74 -18.30 12.71
N LYS A 204 -20.92 -18.60 13.72
CA LYS A 204 -21.25 -19.57 14.78
C LYS A 204 -22.02 -18.94 15.95
N THR A 205 -22.09 -17.62 16.02
CA THR A 205 -22.74 -16.86 17.12
C THR A 205 -24.06 -16.20 16.68
N ARG A 206 -24.64 -16.62 15.56
CA ARG A 206 -25.97 -16.23 15.09
C ARG A 206 -26.80 -17.48 14.90
#